data_AF-A0A1H7NKS2-F1
#
_entry.id   AF-A0A1H7NKS2-F1
#
_cell.length_a   1.000
_cell.length_b   1.000
_cell.length_c   1.000
_cell.angle_alpha   90.00
_cell.angle_beta   90.00
_cell.angle_gamma   90.00
#
_symmetry.space_group_name_H-M   'P 1'
#
loop_
_entity.id
_entity.type
_entity.pdbx_description
1 polymer ?
#
loop_
_entity_poly.entity_id
_entity_poly.type
_entity_poly.pdbx_seq_one_letter_code
_entity_poly.pdbx_strand_id
1 'polypeptide(L)'
;MVEQESKLIGMIYDAALDETRWSDVLAELVVYTESKTAIFVSLDQLNPEYDFVYSHQIPEVGLAAYQDERVKVIDMRLHTPLWQEVGVGGVINMDLSGYASMPQSSDEFIFYDKCLKPTEVYYITAVLFDLY
;
A
#
# COMPACT_ATOMS: atom_id res chain seq x y z
N MET A 1 24.22 1.84 -2.79
CA MET A 1 23.27 0.72 -2.63
C MET A 1 23.31 0.18 -1.19
N VAL A 2 24.40 -0.47 -0.75
CA VAL A 2 24.51 -1.01 0.64
C VAL A 2 24.41 0.07 1.73
N GLU A 3 25.00 1.25 1.51
CA GLU A 3 24.95 2.35 2.47
C GLU A 3 23.53 2.94 2.62
N GLN A 4 22.79 3.04 1.52
CA GLN A 4 21.42 3.55 1.51
C GLN A 4 20.43 2.55 2.10
N GLU A 5 20.62 1.26 1.82
CA GLU A 5 19.87 0.18 2.47
C GLU A 5 20.10 0.16 3.98
N SER A 6 21.37 0.26 4.43
CA SER A 6 21.71 0.33 5.86
C SER A 6 21.08 1.54 6.55
N LYS A 7 21.07 2.70 5.87
CA LYS A 7 20.38 3.90 6.34
C LYS A 7 18.87 3.64 6.49
N LEU A 8 18.22 3.08 5.47
CA LEU A 8 16.79 2.80 5.49
C LEU A 8 16.42 1.83 6.63
N ILE A 9 17.21 0.79 6.83
CA ILE A 9 17.06 -0.14 7.96
C ILE A 9 17.16 0.59 9.30
N GLY A 10 18.17 1.46 9.46
CA GLY A 10 18.30 2.30 10.66
C GLY A 10 17.09 3.20 10.91
N MET A 11 16.56 3.83 9.85
CA MET A 11 15.36 4.66 9.94
C MET A 11 14.13 3.86 10.36
N ILE A 12 13.99 2.61 9.92
CA ILE A 12 12.89 1.73 10.33
C ILE A 12 12.99 1.42 11.84
N TYR A 13 14.19 1.12 12.35
CA TYR A 13 14.37 0.90 13.80
C TYR A 13 14.04 2.15 14.62
N ASP A 14 14.44 3.32 14.13
CA ASP A 14 14.09 4.58 14.77
C ASP A 14 12.57 4.85 14.74
N ALA A 15 11.90 4.55 13.62
CA ALA A 15 10.45 4.73 13.48
C ALA A 15 9.63 3.73 14.31
N ALA A 16 10.19 2.55 14.60
CA ALA A 16 9.60 1.61 15.54
C ALA A 16 9.58 2.14 16.99
N LEU A 17 10.47 3.08 17.33
CA LEU A 17 10.51 3.74 18.64
C LEU A 17 9.73 5.06 18.67
N ASP A 18 9.58 5.70 17.51
CA ASP A 18 8.93 7.00 17.33
C ASP A 18 8.13 7.00 16.02
N GLU A 19 6.84 6.74 16.14
CA GLU A 19 5.92 6.55 15.00
C GLU A 19 5.86 7.77 14.06
N THR A 20 6.20 8.96 14.56
CA THR A 20 6.17 10.19 13.76
C THR A 20 7.19 10.18 12.61
N ARG A 21 8.15 9.25 12.65
CA ARG A 21 9.21 9.08 11.64
C ARG A 21 8.83 8.19 10.47
N TRP A 22 7.68 7.51 10.50
CA TRP A 22 7.26 6.63 9.40
C TRP A 22 7.09 7.39 8.08
N SER A 23 6.72 8.67 8.11
CA SER A 23 6.67 9.49 6.88
C SER A 23 8.01 9.63 6.20
N ASP A 24 9.09 9.76 6.97
CA ASP A 24 10.46 9.91 6.46
C ASP A 24 10.99 8.57 5.91
N VAL A 25 10.65 7.47 6.58
CA VAL A 25 10.94 6.10 6.09
C VAL A 25 10.30 5.89 4.73
N LEU A 26 9.01 6.22 4.58
CA LEU A 26 8.29 6.05 3.31
C LEU A 26 8.85 6.95 2.21
N ALA A 27 9.26 8.18 2.54
CA ALA A 27 9.91 9.07 1.59
C ALA A 27 11.24 8.49 1.06
N GLU A 28 12.09 7.99 1.96
CA GLU A 28 13.36 7.36 1.57
C GLU A 28 13.13 6.06 0.80
N LEU A 29 12.13 5.25 1.19
CA LEU A 29 11.76 4.02 0.49
C LEU A 29 11.36 4.31 -0.95
N VAL A 30 10.50 5.32 -1.18
CA VAL A 30 10.07 5.75 -2.52
C VAL A 30 11.26 6.14 -3.39
N VAL A 31 12.24 6.86 -2.83
CA VAL A 31 13.48 7.23 -3.54
C VAL A 31 14.33 5.98 -3.83
N TYR A 32 14.48 5.09 -2.86
CA TYR A 32 15.31 3.89 -2.99
C TYR A 32 14.76 2.89 -4.02
N THR A 33 13.44 2.72 -4.09
CA THR A 33 12.76 1.80 -5.01
C THR A 33 12.33 2.45 -6.32
N GLU A 34 12.64 3.74 -6.52
CA GLU A 34 12.18 4.53 -7.67
C GLU A 34 10.67 4.46 -7.88
N SER A 35 9.91 4.33 -6.78
CA SER A 35 8.45 4.25 -6.81
C SER A 35 7.82 5.63 -6.91
N LYS A 36 6.53 5.69 -7.27
CA LYS A 36 5.76 6.95 -7.24
C LYS A 36 5.26 7.32 -5.83
N THR A 37 4.99 6.30 -5.01
CA THR A 37 4.30 6.44 -3.73
C THR A 37 4.59 5.21 -2.88
N ALA A 38 4.41 5.32 -1.58
CA ALA A 38 4.40 4.18 -0.68
C ALA A 38 3.33 4.33 0.40
N ILE A 39 2.87 3.21 0.93
CA ILE A 39 1.93 3.12 2.04
C ILE A 39 2.37 2.01 2.99
N PHE A 40 2.24 2.26 4.29
CA PHE A 40 2.39 1.27 5.32
C PHE A 40 1.15 1.30 6.20
N VAL A 41 0.44 0.18 6.24
CA VAL A 41 -0.89 0.09 6.83
C VAL A 41 -1.00 -1.18 7.68
N SER A 42 -1.63 -1.01 8.84
CA SER A 42 -2.16 -2.09 9.67
C SER A 42 -3.62 -1.79 9.94
N LEU A 43 -4.48 -2.78 9.72
CA LEU A 43 -5.91 -2.72 10.02
C LEU A 43 -6.30 -3.99 10.77
N ASP A 44 -6.58 -3.87 12.06
CA ASP A 44 -7.07 -4.93 12.93
C ASP A 44 -8.56 -4.72 13.21
N GLN A 45 -9.39 -5.62 12.65
CA GLN A 45 -10.84 -5.57 12.84
C GLN A 45 -11.28 -5.84 14.29
N LEU A 46 -10.45 -6.51 15.09
CA LEU A 46 -10.73 -6.82 16.49
C LEU A 46 -10.21 -5.73 17.42
N ASN A 47 -9.15 -5.03 17.02
CA ASN A 47 -8.52 -4.00 17.84
C ASN A 47 -8.18 -2.73 17.06
N PRO A 48 -9.18 -1.91 16.71
CA PRO A 48 -8.98 -0.71 15.90
C PRO A 48 -8.06 0.35 16.53
N GLU A 49 -7.78 0.26 17.85
CA GLU A 49 -6.82 1.15 18.52
C GLU A 49 -5.38 0.96 18.02
N TYR A 50 -5.11 -0.16 17.32
CA TYR A 50 -3.80 -0.48 16.73
C TYR A 50 -3.76 -0.22 15.22
N ASP A 51 -4.85 0.32 14.66
CA ASP A 51 -4.89 0.69 13.25
C ASP A 51 -3.97 1.88 12.99
N PHE A 52 -3.15 1.78 11.95
CA PHE A 52 -2.37 2.90 11.46
C PHE A 52 -2.31 2.90 9.95
N VAL A 53 -2.20 4.11 9.39
CA VAL A 53 -1.98 4.33 7.96
C VAL A 53 -0.94 5.44 7.82
N TYR A 54 0.26 5.08 7.40
CA TYR A 54 1.29 6.02 6.96
C TYR A 54 1.37 5.96 5.44
N SER A 55 1.41 7.12 4.78
CA SER A 55 1.52 7.18 3.33
C SER A 55 2.45 8.31 2.89
N HIS A 56 3.06 8.16 1.73
CA HIS A 56 3.89 9.17 1.10
C HIS A 56 3.43 9.37 -0.35
N GLN A 57 3.01 10.59 -0.69
CA GLN A 57 2.58 11.00 -2.04
C GLN A 57 1.32 10.31 -2.59
N ILE A 58 0.46 9.76 -1.73
CA ILE A 58 -0.91 9.37 -2.14
C ILE A 58 -1.79 10.62 -2.16
N PRO A 59 -2.43 10.96 -3.30
CA PRO A 59 -3.34 12.09 -3.37
C PRO A 59 -4.53 11.91 -2.42
N GLU A 60 -4.98 13.01 -1.81
CA GLU A 60 -6.10 13.01 -0.86
C GLU A 60 -7.38 12.38 -1.45
N VAL A 61 -7.63 12.58 -2.75
CA VAL A 61 -8.76 11.95 -3.46
C VAL A 61 -8.68 10.42 -3.46
N GLY A 62 -7.47 9.84 -3.53
CA GLY A 62 -7.26 8.40 -3.45
C GLY A 62 -7.49 7.88 -2.03
N LEU A 63 -6.97 8.59 -1.02
CA LEU A 63 -7.21 8.25 0.39
C LEU A 63 -8.71 8.35 0.75
N ALA A 64 -9.39 9.39 0.27
CA ALA A 64 -10.82 9.59 0.48
C ALA A 64 -11.66 8.51 -0.23
N ALA A 65 -11.24 8.07 -1.42
CA ALA A 65 -11.91 6.96 -2.12
C ALA A 65 -11.84 5.65 -1.30
N TYR A 66 -10.73 5.40 -0.60
CA TYR A 66 -10.60 4.25 0.30
C TYR A 66 -11.47 4.35 1.57
N GLN A 67 -12.06 5.50 1.89
CA GLN A 67 -13.05 5.60 2.97
C GLN A 67 -14.43 5.05 2.56
N ASP A 68 -14.69 4.88 1.26
CA ASP A 68 -15.90 4.23 0.77
C ASP A 68 -15.84 2.71 1.04
N GLU A 69 -16.77 2.20 1.84
CA GLU A 69 -16.87 0.77 2.16
C GLU A 69 -16.94 -0.11 0.90
N ARG A 70 -17.57 0.38 -0.18
CA ARG A 70 -17.65 -0.36 -1.43
C ARG A 70 -16.26 -0.55 -2.05
N VAL A 71 -15.41 0.48 -2.00
CA VAL A 71 -14.04 0.41 -2.53
C VAL A 71 -13.20 -0.55 -1.70
N LYS A 72 -13.33 -0.53 -0.37
CA LYS A 72 -12.65 -1.50 0.52
C LYS A 72 -13.05 -2.94 0.18
N VAL A 73 -14.34 -3.20 -0.02
CA VAL A 73 -14.83 -4.53 -0.38
C VAL A 73 -14.33 -4.98 -1.75
N ILE A 74 -14.25 -4.07 -2.72
CA ILE A 74 -13.69 -4.34 -4.04
C ILE A 74 -12.21 -4.70 -3.92
N ASP A 75 -11.42 -3.89 -3.22
CA ASP A 75 -9.99 -4.11 -3.00
C ASP A 75 -9.72 -5.50 -2.39
N MET A 76 -10.44 -5.83 -1.31
CA MET A 76 -10.35 -7.15 -0.68
C MET A 76 -10.69 -8.28 -1.65
N ARG A 77 -11.76 -8.14 -2.45
CA ARG A 77 -12.18 -9.18 -3.38
C ARG A 77 -11.16 -9.42 -4.50
N LEU A 78 -10.59 -8.35 -5.03
CA LEU A 78 -9.61 -8.42 -6.11
C LEU A 78 -8.26 -8.94 -5.64
N HIS A 79 -7.80 -8.52 -4.46
CA HIS A 79 -6.42 -8.72 -4.07
C HIS A 79 -6.24 -9.73 -2.94
N THR A 80 -7.12 -9.83 -1.93
CA THR A 80 -6.93 -10.74 -0.78
C THR A 80 -6.58 -12.19 -1.14
N PRO A 81 -7.17 -12.84 -2.18
CA PRO A 81 -6.78 -14.20 -2.55
C PRO A 81 -5.28 -14.33 -2.86
N LEU A 82 -4.71 -13.36 -3.59
CA LEU A 82 -3.27 -13.36 -3.91
C LEU A 82 -2.43 -13.16 -2.65
N TRP A 83 -2.87 -12.28 -1.74
CA TRP A 83 -2.16 -12.04 -0.48
C TRP A 83 -2.13 -13.29 0.40
N GLN A 84 -3.23 -14.04 0.45
CA GLN A 84 -3.33 -15.30 1.18
C GLN A 84 -2.46 -16.41 0.57
N GLU A 85 -2.34 -16.46 -0.76
CA GLU A 85 -1.49 -17.44 -1.45
C GLU A 85 0.00 -17.18 -1.21
N VAL A 86 0.43 -15.92 -1.28
CA VAL A 86 1.82 -15.52 -1.07
C VAL A 86 2.24 -15.65 0.40
N GLY A 87 1.33 -15.35 1.32
CA GLY A 87 1.54 -15.48 2.76
C GLY A 87 2.45 -14.40 3.36
N VAL A 88 2.58 -14.44 4.69
CA VAL A 88 3.42 -13.52 5.46
C VAL A 88 4.88 -13.59 5.03
N GLY A 89 5.51 -12.43 4.86
CA GLY A 89 6.90 -12.28 4.45
C GLY A 89 7.15 -12.52 2.96
N GLY A 90 6.12 -12.95 2.21
CA GLY A 90 6.19 -13.07 0.76
C GLY A 90 6.07 -11.71 0.07
N VAL A 91 6.70 -11.59 -1.10
CA VAL A 91 6.64 -10.39 -1.94
C VAL A 91 5.58 -10.58 -3.00
N ILE A 92 4.63 -9.66 -3.05
CA ILE A 92 3.58 -9.57 -4.06
C ILE A 92 4.02 -8.57 -5.11
N ASN A 93 3.90 -8.94 -6.39
CA ASN A 93 4.05 -8.02 -7.51
C ASN A 93 2.79 -8.11 -8.37
N MET A 94 2.13 -6.97 -8.58
CA MET A 94 0.90 -6.88 -9.37
C MET A 94 1.06 -5.88 -10.50
N ASP A 95 0.80 -6.33 -11.73
CA ASP A 95 0.54 -5.46 -12.86
C ASP A 95 -0.97 -5.25 -12.98
N LEU A 96 -1.42 -4.05 -12.64
CA LEU A 96 -2.81 -3.62 -12.66
C LEU A 96 -3.13 -2.74 -13.89
N SER A 97 -2.18 -2.60 -14.84
CA SER A 97 -2.36 -1.77 -16.04
C SER A 97 -3.57 -2.19 -16.89
N GLY A 98 -3.95 -3.46 -16.83
CA GLY A 98 -5.12 -4.01 -17.53
C GLY A 98 -6.48 -3.50 -17.00
N TYR A 99 -6.55 -3.00 -15.76
CA TYR A 99 -7.83 -2.63 -15.13
C TYR A 99 -8.53 -1.48 -15.86
N ALA A 100 -7.77 -0.57 -16.46
CA ALA A 100 -8.30 0.54 -17.25
C ALA A 100 -9.11 0.10 -18.49
N SER A 101 -8.89 -1.14 -18.96
CA SER A 101 -9.56 -1.70 -20.14
C SER A 101 -10.73 -2.62 -19.80
N MET A 102 -10.99 -2.87 -18.52
CA MET A 102 -12.09 -3.73 -18.08
C MET A 102 -13.46 -3.03 -18.25
N PRO A 103 -14.57 -3.79 -18.32
CA PRO A 103 -15.91 -3.20 -18.41
C PRO A 103 -16.18 -2.21 -17.28
N GLN A 104 -16.86 -1.09 -17.55
CA GLN A 104 -17.05 -0.03 -16.55
C GLN A 104 -17.79 -0.46 -15.27
N SER A 105 -18.60 -1.52 -15.36
CA SER A 105 -19.33 -2.10 -14.23
C SER A 105 -18.54 -3.14 -13.45
N SER A 106 -17.33 -3.49 -13.89
CA SER A 106 -16.46 -4.46 -13.21
C SER A 106 -15.80 -3.85 -11.98
N ASP A 107 -15.46 -4.71 -11.02
CA ASP A 107 -14.77 -4.30 -9.80
C ASP A 107 -13.38 -3.73 -10.14
N GLU A 108 -12.68 -4.31 -11.12
CA GLU A 108 -11.37 -3.87 -11.63
C GLU A 108 -11.42 -2.44 -12.16
N PHE A 109 -12.40 -2.11 -13.01
CA PHE A 109 -12.52 -0.77 -13.56
C PHE A 109 -12.87 0.25 -12.47
N ILE A 110 -13.77 -0.11 -11.55
CA ILE A 110 -14.16 0.77 -10.45
C ILE A 110 -12.96 1.06 -9.55
N PHE A 111 -12.17 0.04 -9.21
CA PHE A 111 -10.95 0.20 -8.43
C PHE A 111 -9.92 1.06 -9.19
N TYR A 112 -9.76 0.84 -10.48
CA TYR A 112 -8.89 1.66 -11.31
C TYR A 112 -9.31 3.14 -11.28
N ASP A 113 -10.56 3.46 -11.60
CA ASP A 113 -11.00 4.85 -11.73
C ASP A 113 -10.96 5.61 -10.40
N LYS A 114 -11.22 4.91 -9.28
CA LYS A 114 -11.26 5.50 -7.95
C LYS A 114 -9.91 5.57 -7.24
N CYS A 115 -9.03 4.60 -7.44
CA CYS A 115 -7.80 4.45 -6.64
C CYS A 115 -6.52 4.56 -7.48
N LEU A 116 -6.42 3.82 -8.59
CA LEU A 116 -5.19 3.74 -9.39
C LEU A 116 -4.99 4.95 -10.29
N LYS A 117 -6.04 5.42 -10.94
CA LYS A 117 -6.00 6.55 -11.87
C LYS A 117 -5.61 7.86 -11.19
N PRO A 118 -6.13 8.22 -9.99
CA PRO A 118 -5.70 9.44 -9.32
C PRO A 118 -4.25 9.38 -8.82
N THR A 119 -3.76 8.19 -8.45
CA THR A 119 -2.37 7.97 -7.99
C THR A 119 -1.39 7.77 -9.14
N GLU A 120 -1.90 7.55 -10.36
CA GLU A 120 -1.15 7.11 -11.53
C GLU A 120 -0.29 5.85 -11.30
N VAL A 121 -0.72 4.98 -10.38
CA VAL A 121 -0.08 3.72 -10.04
C VAL A 121 -0.73 2.60 -10.85
N TYR A 122 0.10 1.82 -11.54
CA TYR A 122 -0.34 0.66 -12.33
C TYR A 122 0.41 -0.61 -11.95
N TYR A 123 1.49 -0.47 -11.16
CA TYR A 123 2.33 -1.56 -10.71
C TYR A 123 2.48 -1.43 -9.20
N ILE A 124 2.29 -2.53 -8.48
CA ILE A 124 2.39 -2.58 -7.03
C ILE A 124 3.37 -3.68 -6.64
N THR A 125 4.33 -3.33 -5.80
CA THR A 125 5.13 -4.29 -5.04
C THR A 125 4.77 -4.14 -3.56
N ALA A 126 4.40 -5.22 -2.91
CA ALA A 126 3.96 -5.22 -1.52
C ALA A 126 4.52 -6.41 -0.74
N VAL A 127 4.64 -6.26 0.57
CA VAL A 127 5.00 -7.33 1.50
C VAL A 127 3.98 -7.33 2.62
N LEU A 128 3.46 -8.51 2.95
CA LEU A 128 2.59 -8.69 4.10
C LEU A 128 3.44 -9.01 5.33
N PHE A 129 3.30 -8.20 6.38
CA PHE A 129 3.95 -8.46 7.67
C PHE A 129 2.95 -9.06 8.65
N ASP A 130 3.47 -9.87 9.57
CA ASP A 130 2.72 -10.36 10.73
C ASP A 130 3.05 -9.46 11.92
N LEU A 131 2.00 -8.99 12.59
CA LEU A 131 2.12 -8.21 13.82
C LEU A 131 1.86 -9.20 14.97
N TYR A 132 2.95 -9.71 15.55
CA TYR A 132 2.92 -10.60 16.72
C TYR A 132 2.53 -9.86 17.99
#